data_AF-A0A7X4IWP1-F1
#
_entry.id   AF-A0A7X4IWP1-F1
#
_cell.length_a   1.000
_cell.length_b   1.000
_cell.length_c   1.000
_cell.angle_alpha   90.00
_cell.angle_beta   90.00
_cell.angle_gamma   90.00
#
_symmetry.space_group_name_H-M   'P 1'
#
loop_
_entity.id
_entity.type
_entity.pdbx_description
1 polymer ?
#
loop_
_entity_poly.entity_id
_entity_poly.type
_entity_poly.pdbx_seq_one_letter_code
_entity_poly.pdbx_strand_id
1 'polypeptide(L)'
;MVYTVNYGFVPGTLATDGHPMDVYVLDGSEPLDRCEATVIAIVRRRDDVEDKLVAVLDPGFAWDSAAITTAVDFQERYFDSWIELP
;
A
#
# COMPACT_ATOMS: atom_id res chain seq x y z
N MET A 1 -16.87 4.47 2.08
CA MET A 1 -15.77 3.82 1.34
C MET A 1 -15.45 2.51 2.02
N VAL A 2 -15.11 1.46 1.26
CA VAL A 2 -14.79 0.13 1.78
C VAL A 2 -13.37 -0.21 1.36
N TYR A 3 -12.54 -0.67 2.30
CA TYR A 3 -11.19 -1.14 2.00
C TYR A 3 -11.28 -2.57 1.46
N THR A 4 -10.84 -2.76 0.22
CA THR A 4 -10.90 -4.06 -0.47
C THR A 4 -9.63 -4.89 -0.30
N VAL A 5 -8.63 -4.34 0.40
CA VAL A 5 -7.35 -4.98 0.75
C VAL A 5 -7.07 -4.75 2.24
N ASN A 6 -6.15 -5.53 2.80
CA ASN A 6 -5.67 -5.29 4.16
C ASN A 6 -4.90 -3.95 4.22
N TYR A 7 -5.08 -3.20 5.29
CA TYR A 7 -4.45 -1.91 5.52
C TYR A 7 -3.89 -1.84 6.93
N GLY A 8 -2.72 -1.24 7.09
CA GLY A 8 -2.09 -1.03 8.38
C GLY A 8 -0.92 -0.07 8.28
N PHE A 9 0.02 -0.20 9.21
CA PHE A 9 1.23 0.62 9.27
C PHE A 9 2.45 -0.21 9.66
N VAL A 10 3.65 0.30 9.39
CA VAL A 10 4.91 -0.34 9.74
C VAL A 10 5.45 0.22 11.08
N PRO A 11 5.47 -0.56 12.16
CA PRO A 11 5.92 -0.07 13.47
C PRO A 11 7.38 0.40 13.44
N GLY A 12 7.68 1.48 14.16
CA GLY A 12 9.04 2.02 14.29
C GLY A 12 9.55 2.84 13.10
N THR A 13 8.70 3.09 12.11
CA THR A 13 8.97 4.03 11.01
C THR A 13 8.40 5.42 11.32
N LEU A 14 8.84 6.43 10.56
CA LEU A 14 8.32 7.79 10.64
C LEU A 14 8.22 8.35 9.22
N ALA A 15 6.98 8.61 8.78
CA ALA A 15 6.64 9.27 7.54
C ALA A 15 6.71 10.80 7.69
N THR A 16 6.53 11.49 6.56
CA THR A 16 6.57 12.97 6.42
C THR A 16 5.48 13.68 7.21
N ASP A 17 4.37 13.01 7.47
CA ASP A 17 3.23 13.51 8.24
C ASP A 17 3.42 13.35 9.77
N GLY A 18 4.50 12.68 10.20
CA GLY A 18 4.80 12.42 11.60
C GLY A 18 4.19 11.14 12.17
N HIS A 19 3.50 10.32 11.36
CA HIS A 19 2.99 9.01 11.75
C HIS A 19 3.88 7.88 11.20
N PRO A 20 3.69 6.63 11.65
CA PRO A 20 4.30 5.48 11.00
C PRO A 20 3.86 5.36 9.54
N MET A 21 4.72 4.81 8.68
CA MET A 21 4.41 4.57 7.27
C MET A 21 3.20 3.64 7.10
N ASP A 22 2.19 4.10 6.37
CA ASP A 22 1.04 3.28 6.00
C ASP A 22 1.40 2.22 4.96
N VAL A 23 0.66 1.11 4.96
CA VAL A 23 0.85 0.00 4.01
C VAL A 23 -0.47 -0.66 3.59
N TYR A 24 -0.60 -0.90 2.29
CA TYR A 24 -1.59 -1.81 1.70
C TYR A 24 -0.98 -3.21 1.55
N VAL A 25 -1.71 -4.26 1.95
CA VAL A 25 -1.32 -5.67 1.75
C VAL A 25 -2.31 -6.33 0.78
N LEU A 26 -1.86 -6.65 -0.43
CA LEU A 26 -2.75 -6.92 -1.58
C LEU A 26 -3.30 -8.35 -1.68
N ASP A 27 -2.58 -9.35 -1.17
CA ASP A 27 -2.82 -10.78 -1.40
C ASP A 27 -3.38 -11.54 -0.18
N GLY A 28 -3.76 -10.81 0.89
CA GLY A 28 -4.41 -11.41 2.07
C GLY A 28 -5.92 -11.53 1.90
N SER A 29 -6.46 -12.75 1.99
CA SER A 29 -7.91 -13.03 1.85
C SER A 29 -8.69 -12.92 3.16
N GLU A 30 -8.01 -12.83 4.30
CA GLU A 30 -8.60 -12.70 5.63
C GLU A 30 -8.07 -11.43 6.33
N PRO A 31 -8.82 -10.85 7.28
CA PRO A 31 -8.32 -9.76 8.11
C PRO A 31 -7.04 -10.15 8.87
N LEU A 32 -6.03 -9.29 8.82
CA LEU A 32 -4.75 -9.51 9.48
C LEU A 32 -4.60 -8.59 10.71
N ASP A 33 -4.24 -9.16 11.87
CA ASP A 33 -3.87 -8.37 13.06
C ASP A 33 -2.39 -7.95 13.00
N ARG A 34 -1.52 -8.88 12.59
CA ARG A 34 -0.10 -8.64 12.33
C ARG A 34 0.42 -9.64 11.30
N CYS A 35 1.32 -9.19 10.42
CA CYS A 35 1.95 -10.05 9.43
C CYS A 35 3.42 -9.63 9.20
N GLU A 36 4.15 -10.53 8.55
CA GLU A 36 5.38 -10.20 7.83
C GLU A 36 5.02 -10.17 6.34
N ALA A 37 5.45 -9.13 5.63
CA ALA A 37 5.12 -8.90 4.23
C ALA A 37 6.33 -8.28 3.51
N THR A 38 6.39 -8.47 2.20
CA THR A 38 7.42 -7.90 1.33
C THR A 38 6.87 -6.66 0.66
N VAL A 39 7.55 -5.51 0.83
CA VAL A 39 7.22 -4.28 0.10
C VAL A 39 7.65 -4.44 -1.36
N ILE A 40 6.72 -4.19 -2.28
CA ILE A 40 6.89 -4.38 -3.72
C ILE A 40 6.70 -3.09 -4.53
N ALA A 41 6.14 -2.04 -3.94
CA ALA A 41 5.98 -0.73 -4.58
C ALA A 41 5.69 0.36 -3.53
N ILE A 42 5.68 1.61 -4.00
CA ILE A 42 5.22 2.79 -3.25
C ILE A 42 4.11 3.47 -4.06
N VAL A 43 2.98 3.77 -3.42
CA VAL A 43 2.01 4.75 -3.92
C VAL A 43 2.54 6.12 -3.53
N ARG A 44 2.86 6.94 -4.52
CA ARG A 44 3.24 8.34 -4.34
C ARG A 44 2.05 9.22 -4.65
N ARG A 45 1.86 10.30 -3.90
CA ARG A 45 0.83 11.31 -4.15
C ARG A 45 1.47 12.65 -4.48
N ARG A 46 0.96 13.35 -5.50
CA ARG A 46 1.44 14.69 -5.88
C ARG A 46 0.75 15.79 -5.09
N ASP A 47 -0.49 15.55 -4.70
CA ASP A 47 -1.41 16.49 -4.08
C ASP A 47 -1.59 16.25 -2.57
N ASP A 48 -0.82 15.31 -2.00
CA ASP A 48 -0.86 14.93 -0.60
C ASP A 48 0.56 14.65 -0.11
N VAL A 49 0.78 14.76 1.21
CA VAL A 49 2.12 14.63 1.80
C VAL A 49 2.45 13.20 2.27
N GLU A 50 1.50 12.28 2.20
CA GLU A 50 1.67 10.89 2.61
C GLU A 50 1.93 9.96 1.41
N ASP A 51 3.06 9.26 1.47
CA ASP A 51 3.29 8.08 0.65
C ASP A 51 2.72 6.83 1.33
N LYS A 52 2.31 5.83 0.54
CA LYS A 52 1.83 4.55 1.07
C LYS A 52 2.64 3.40 0.52
N LEU A 53 3.06 2.49 1.38
CA LEU A 53 3.74 1.28 0.96
C LEU A 53 2.72 0.29 0.37
N VAL A 54 3.19 -0.51 -0.60
CA VAL A 54 2.43 -1.65 -1.13
C VAL A 54 3.22 -2.90 -0.84
N ALA A 55 2.60 -3.87 -0.18
CA ALA A 55 3.21 -5.11 0.22
C ALA A 55 2.36 -6.35 -0.12
N VAL A 56 3.02 -7.50 -0.13
CA VAL A 56 2.42 -8.82 -0.34
C VAL A 56 2.96 -9.83 0.67
N LEU A 57 2.16 -10.81 1.03
CA LEU A 57 2.54 -11.93 1.88
C LEU A 57 3.39 -12.94 1.11
N ASP A 58 3.06 -13.22 -0.16
CA ASP A 58 3.81 -14.10 -1.06
C ASP A 58 4.37 -13.33 -2.27
N PRO A 59 5.70 -13.04 -2.31
CA PRO A 59 6.32 -12.32 -3.43
C PRO A 59 6.48 -13.19 -4.69
N GLY A 60 6.05 -14.46 -4.68
CA GLY A 60 6.14 -15.36 -5.83
C GLY A 60 5.31 -14.93 -7.05
N PHE A 61 4.32 -14.05 -6.85
CA PHE A 61 3.55 -13.44 -7.93
C PHE A 61 4.08 -12.05 -8.26
N ALA A 62 4.44 -11.82 -9.52
CA ALA A 62 4.85 -10.51 -9.99
C ALA A 62 3.64 -9.57 -10.11
N TRP A 63 3.71 -8.42 -9.46
CA TRP A 63 2.73 -7.35 -9.57
C TRP A 63 3.27 -6.24 -10.46
N ASP A 64 2.46 -5.79 -11.41
CA ASP A 64 2.76 -4.59 -12.20
C ASP A 64 2.00 -3.38 -11.65
N SER A 65 2.37 -2.19 -12.14
CA SER A 65 1.75 -0.94 -11.69
C SER A 65 0.25 -0.87 -11.98
N ALA A 66 -0.24 -1.51 -13.05
CA ALA A 66 -1.66 -1.50 -13.41
C ALA A 66 -2.50 -2.36 -12.46
N ALA A 67 -2.00 -3.55 -12.11
CA ALA A 67 -2.62 -4.44 -11.13
C ALA A 67 -2.66 -3.79 -9.75
N ILE A 68 -1.55 -3.17 -9.32
CA ILE A 68 -1.49 -2.43 -8.06
C ILE A 68 -2.48 -1.27 -8.06
N THR A 69 -2.48 -0.44 -9.12
CA THR A 69 -3.41 0.70 -9.27
C THR A 69 -4.85 0.24 -9.11
N THR A 70 -5.23 -0.86 -9.77
CA THR A 70 -6.58 -1.42 -9.68
C THR A 70 -6.92 -1.88 -8.26
N ALA A 71 -5.98 -2.51 -7.56
CA ALA A 71 -6.19 -3.03 -6.21
C ALA A 71 -6.39 -1.92 -5.17
N VAL A 72 -5.71 -0.78 -5.32
CA VAL A 72 -5.79 0.36 -4.39
C VAL A 72 -6.75 1.46 -4.85
N ASP A 73 -7.38 1.30 -6.01
CA ASP A 73 -8.27 2.28 -6.63
C ASP A 73 -9.41 2.71 -5.71
N PHE A 74 -9.88 1.85 -4.79
CA PHE A 74 -10.95 2.19 -3.83
C PHE A 74 -10.67 3.46 -3.01
N GLN A 75 -9.39 3.78 -2.78
CA GLN A 75 -8.92 4.97 -2.06
C GLN A 75 -8.12 5.89 -2.96
N GLU A 76 -7.19 5.36 -3.76
CA GLU A 76 -6.26 6.19 -4.52
C GLU A 76 -6.92 6.93 -5.70
N ARG A 77 -8.14 6.57 -6.10
CA ARG A 77 -8.94 7.33 -7.08
C ARG A 77 -9.25 8.78 -6.67
N TYR A 78 -9.07 9.10 -5.39
CA TYR A 78 -9.33 10.42 -4.82
C TYR A 78 -8.07 11.31 -4.74
N PHE A 79 -6.91 10.81 -5.16
CA PHE A 79 -5.62 11.50 -5.12
C PHE A 79 -4.96 11.51 -6.50
N ASP A 80 -4.12 12.50 -6.79
CA ASP A 80 -3.20 12.48 -7.92
C ASP A 80 -1.99 11.60 -7.56
N SER A 81 -2.19 10.28 -7.73
CA SER A 81 -1.22 9.27 -7.31
C SER A 81 -0.60 8.50 -8.49
N TRP A 82 0.58 7.91 -8.26
CA TRP A 82 1.19 6.94 -9.16
C TRP A 82 1.91 5.84 -8.41
N ILE A 83 2.09 4.69 -9.07
CA ILE A 83 2.83 3.56 -8.52
C ILE A 83 4.30 3.67 -8.93
N GLU A 84 5.18 3.74 -7.93
CA GLU A 84 6.63 3.62 -8.07
C GLU A 84 7.04 2.18 -7.76
N LEU A 85 7.47 1.45 -8.80
CA LEU A 85 8.06 0.12 -8.67
C LEU A 85 9.56 0.24 -8.31
N PRO A 86 10.14 -0.75 -7.62
CA PRO A 86 11.57 -0.78 -7.26
C PRO A 86 12.52 -0.84 -8.47
#